data_AF-A0A352X6W9-F1
#
_entry.id   AF-A0A352X6W9-F1
#
_cell.length_a   1.000
_cell.length_b   1.000
_cell.length_c   1.000
_cell.angle_alpha   90.00
_cell.angle_beta   90.00
_cell.angle_gamma   90.00
#
_symmetry.space_group_name_H-M   'P 1'
#
loop_
_entity.id
_entity.type
_entity.pdbx_description
1 polymer ?
#
loop_
_entity_poly.entity_id
_entity_poly.type
_entity_poly.pdbx_seq_one_letter_code
_entity_poly.pdbx_strand_id
1 'polypeptide(L)'
;MQEAIAILQGNQRGDYRDGVKVGRDLFASLPENNRLVKREKERWSWENQRDECFADMYVHPQEIDYNTKTLFELIDASGLEFVGFSNSRYWDIERLVGKNSELMERAKGLSQRRLYRLIEVLDPEITHYEFFLTRPPLAKVDWSDDNTLLAAIPELSPCMNGWPSKSIFDYDYQVVQLSEIEFAFLQACDGNETATIGEILQRVELGIEELRSLIKRQLILLTTG
;
A
#
# COMPACT_ATOMS: atom_id res chain seq x y z
N MET A 1 -3.21 3.39 -24.11
CA MET A 1 -2.59 2.71 -25.27
C MET A 1 -3.47 1.56 -25.76
N GLN A 2 -3.86 0.63 -24.86
CA GLN A 2 -4.79 -0.48 -25.15
C GLN A 2 -6.04 -0.05 -25.95
N GLU A 3 -6.76 0.99 -25.49
CA GLU A 3 -7.96 1.47 -26.19
C GLU A 3 -7.66 1.97 -27.61
N ALA A 4 -6.54 2.68 -27.81
CA ALA A 4 -6.13 3.15 -29.13
C ALA A 4 -5.86 1.98 -30.09
N ILE A 5 -5.18 0.92 -29.60
CA ILE A 5 -4.96 -0.30 -30.37
C ILE A 5 -6.31 -0.95 -30.70
N ALA A 6 -7.18 -1.15 -29.71
CA ALA A 6 -8.50 -1.76 -29.92
C ALA A 6 -9.38 -1.00 -30.93
N ILE A 7 -9.33 0.34 -30.92
CA ILE A 7 -10.00 1.19 -31.92
C ILE A 7 -9.42 0.96 -33.32
N LEU A 8 -8.09 0.91 -33.44
CA LEU A 8 -7.39 0.72 -34.72
C LEU A 8 -7.56 -0.70 -35.29
N GLN A 9 -7.73 -1.72 -34.44
CA GLN A 9 -8.04 -3.08 -34.88
C GLN A 9 -9.43 -3.19 -35.54
N GLY A 10 -10.37 -2.30 -35.19
CA GLY A 10 -11.72 -2.30 -35.76
C GLY A 10 -12.40 -3.67 -35.70
N ASN A 11 -12.69 -4.26 -36.86
CA ASN A 11 -13.34 -5.58 -36.96
C ASN A 11 -12.44 -6.76 -36.54
N GLN A 12 -11.13 -6.55 -36.37
CA GLN A 12 -10.16 -7.56 -35.93
C GLN A 12 -9.91 -7.52 -34.42
N ARG A 13 -10.68 -6.73 -33.67
CA ARG A 13 -10.58 -6.68 -32.21
C ARG A 13 -10.70 -8.08 -31.59
N GLY A 14 -9.74 -8.45 -30.76
CA GLY A 14 -9.61 -9.79 -30.18
C GLY A 14 -8.65 -10.71 -30.93
N ASP A 15 -8.17 -10.33 -32.13
CA ASP A 15 -7.00 -10.96 -32.76
C ASP A 15 -5.72 -10.39 -32.13
N TYR A 16 -5.07 -11.18 -31.29
CA TYR A 16 -3.86 -10.77 -30.59
C TYR A 16 -2.67 -10.52 -31.53
N ARG A 17 -2.57 -11.25 -32.65
CA ARG A 17 -1.44 -11.09 -33.59
C ARG A 17 -1.56 -9.76 -34.33
N ASP A 18 -2.79 -9.44 -34.76
CA ASP A 18 -3.07 -8.14 -35.33
C ASP A 18 -2.84 -7.01 -34.30
N GLY A 19 -3.30 -7.19 -33.07
CA GLY A 19 -3.16 -6.18 -32.02
C GLY A 19 -1.71 -5.86 -31.65
N VAL A 20 -0.84 -6.88 -31.57
CA VAL A 20 0.60 -6.69 -31.38
C VAL A 20 1.20 -5.91 -32.55
N LYS A 21 0.87 -6.28 -33.79
CA LYS A 21 1.36 -5.59 -34.97
C LYS A 21 0.95 -4.11 -34.98
N VAL A 22 -0.35 -3.85 -34.82
CA VAL A 22 -0.91 -2.49 -34.76
C VAL A 22 -0.28 -1.67 -33.65
N GLY A 23 -0.10 -2.26 -32.46
CA GLY A 23 0.53 -1.59 -31.33
C GLY A 23 1.99 -1.21 -31.58
N ARG A 24 2.78 -2.12 -32.18
CA ARG A 24 4.18 -1.85 -32.54
C ARG A 24 4.28 -0.76 -33.61
N ASP A 25 3.44 -0.83 -34.65
CA ASP A 25 3.38 0.20 -35.70
C ASP A 25 3.01 1.57 -35.11
N LEU A 26 2.11 1.60 -34.13
CA LEU A 26 1.71 2.82 -33.44
C LEU A 26 2.88 3.42 -32.63
N PHE A 27 3.57 2.63 -31.81
CA PHE A 27 4.75 3.11 -31.06
C PHE A 27 5.88 3.60 -31.96
N ALA A 28 6.10 2.95 -33.11
CA ALA A 28 7.09 3.36 -34.09
C ALA A 28 6.70 4.67 -34.81
N SER A 29 5.41 4.95 -34.92
CA SER A 29 4.90 6.13 -35.64
C SER A 29 4.70 7.37 -34.77
N LEU A 30 4.58 7.20 -33.44
CA LEU A 30 4.40 8.32 -32.51
C LEU A 30 5.67 9.19 -32.41
N PRO A 31 5.54 10.52 -32.25
CA PRO A 31 6.69 11.40 -32.05
C PRO A 31 7.55 10.98 -30.86
N GLU A 32 8.87 11.16 -30.95
CA GLU A 32 9.81 10.76 -29.88
C GLU A 32 9.53 11.45 -28.54
N ASN A 33 8.97 12.67 -28.57
CA ASN A 33 8.61 13.42 -27.37
C ASN A 33 7.25 13.01 -26.76
N ASN A 34 6.52 12.09 -27.38
CA ASN A 34 5.24 11.61 -26.87
C ASN A 34 5.43 10.90 -25.51
N ARG A 35 4.56 11.20 -24.54
CA ARG A 35 4.63 10.65 -23.18
C ARG A 35 4.58 9.12 -23.16
N LEU A 36 3.79 8.49 -24.04
CA LEU A 36 3.68 7.03 -24.12
C LEU A 36 4.99 6.40 -24.61
N VAL A 37 5.62 7.00 -25.62
CA VAL A 37 6.92 6.54 -26.15
C VAL A 37 8.02 6.67 -25.10
N LYS A 38 8.06 7.77 -24.34
CA LYS A 38 9.03 7.95 -23.24
C LYS A 38 8.84 6.92 -22.14
N ARG A 39 7.61 6.76 -21.65
CA ARG A 39 7.30 5.81 -20.57
C ARG A 39 7.61 4.36 -20.97
N GLU A 40 7.32 3.98 -22.22
CA GLU A 40 7.66 2.68 -22.77
C GLU A 40 9.19 2.43 -22.75
N LYS A 41 9.96 3.42 -23.19
CA LYS A 41 11.44 3.33 -23.18
C LYS A 41 12.03 3.32 -21.77
N GLU A 42 11.43 4.03 -20.83
CA GLU A 42 11.97 4.18 -19.47
C GLU A 42 11.62 3.00 -18.55
N ARG A 43 10.40 2.46 -18.67
CA ARG A 43 9.90 1.41 -17.75
C ARG A 43 9.88 0.01 -18.37
N TRP A 44 9.65 -0.11 -19.68
CA TRP A 44 9.27 -1.39 -20.30
C TRP A 44 10.20 -1.87 -21.41
N SER A 45 11.27 -1.13 -21.72
CA SER A 45 12.15 -1.39 -22.87
C SER A 45 12.78 -2.78 -22.91
N TRP A 46 12.93 -3.42 -21.75
CA TRP A 46 13.51 -4.76 -21.62
C TRP A 46 12.45 -5.86 -21.60
N GLU A 47 11.33 -5.62 -20.93
CA GLU A 47 10.28 -6.62 -20.71
C GLU A 47 9.38 -6.75 -21.95
N ASN A 48 9.15 -5.65 -22.67
CA ASN A 48 8.15 -5.57 -23.73
C ASN A 48 8.67 -5.92 -25.14
N GLN A 49 9.84 -6.54 -25.23
CA GLN A 49 10.42 -6.92 -26.52
C GLN A 49 9.70 -8.12 -27.14
N ARG A 50 9.20 -9.05 -26.32
CA ARG A 50 8.52 -10.24 -26.78
C ARG A 50 7.04 -9.98 -27.03
N ASP A 51 6.48 -10.65 -28.02
CA ASP A 51 5.08 -10.45 -28.42
C ASP A 51 4.11 -10.88 -27.32
N GLU A 52 4.44 -11.90 -26.53
CA GLU A 52 3.61 -12.31 -25.39
C GLU A 52 3.53 -11.23 -24.30
N CYS A 53 4.64 -10.57 -23.97
CA CYS A 53 4.67 -9.48 -22.99
C CYS A 53 3.95 -8.24 -23.52
N PHE A 54 4.10 -7.95 -24.82
CA PHE A 54 3.39 -6.85 -25.49
C PHE A 54 1.89 -7.08 -25.53
N ALA A 55 1.49 -8.31 -25.83
CA ALA A 55 0.10 -8.69 -25.79
C ALA A 55 -0.47 -8.54 -24.37
N ASP A 56 0.24 -9.02 -23.34
CA ASP A 56 -0.13 -8.87 -21.92
C ASP A 56 -0.37 -7.41 -21.53
N MET A 57 0.59 -6.55 -21.81
CA MET A 57 0.52 -5.16 -21.37
C MET A 57 -0.43 -4.28 -22.21
N TYR A 58 -0.55 -4.51 -23.52
CA TYR A 58 -1.22 -3.56 -24.43
C TYR A 58 -2.35 -4.13 -25.28
N VAL A 59 -2.56 -5.44 -25.33
CA VAL A 59 -3.55 -6.06 -26.23
C VAL A 59 -4.62 -6.86 -25.46
N HIS A 60 -4.37 -7.25 -24.21
CA HIS A 60 -5.37 -7.91 -23.38
C HIS A 60 -6.59 -7.00 -23.09
N PRO A 61 -7.78 -7.60 -22.83
CA PRO A 61 -9.02 -6.86 -22.65
C PRO A 61 -8.94 -5.82 -21.51
N GLN A 62 -9.30 -4.59 -21.87
CA GLN A 62 -9.39 -3.35 -21.08
C GLN A 62 -9.08 -3.45 -19.59
N GLU A 63 -7.91 -2.93 -19.22
CA GLU A 63 -7.72 -2.31 -17.92
C GLU A 63 -8.69 -1.11 -17.83
N ILE A 64 -9.59 -1.14 -16.84
CA ILE A 64 -10.42 0.02 -16.54
C ILE A 64 -9.55 0.95 -15.70
N ASP A 65 -9.24 2.13 -16.26
CA ASP A 65 -8.52 3.16 -15.53
C ASP A 65 -9.38 3.64 -14.35
N TYR A 66 -8.98 3.22 -13.15
CA TYR A 66 -9.55 3.77 -11.92
C TYR A 66 -8.76 5.02 -11.52
N ASN A 67 -9.49 5.98 -10.96
CA ASN A 67 -8.91 6.92 -10.03
C ASN A 67 -9.48 6.65 -8.64
N THR A 68 -8.96 7.29 -7.60
CA THR A 68 -9.46 7.06 -6.24
C THR A 68 -10.96 7.31 -6.11
N LYS A 69 -11.53 8.25 -6.88
CA LYS A 69 -12.98 8.51 -6.87
C LYS A 69 -13.76 7.32 -7.45
N THR A 70 -13.45 6.88 -8.66
CA THR A 70 -14.17 5.75 -9.30
C THR A 70 -13.91 4.42 -8.58
N LEU A 71 -12.73 4.29 -7.96
CA LEU A 71 -12.42 3.16 -7.09
C LEU A 71 -13.37 3.11 -5.88
N PHE A 72 -13.55 4.22 -5.18
CA PHE A 72 -14.47 4.25 -4.05
C PHE A 72 -15.94 4.11 -4.47
N GLU A 73 -16.33 4.58 -5.66
CA GLU A 73 -17.65 4.32 -6.23
C GLU A 73 -17.88 2.82 -6.46
N LEU A 74 -16.87 2.10 -6.98
CA LEU A 74 -16.91 0.64 -7.13
C LEU A 74 -17.06 -0.06 -5.77
N ILE A 75 -16.27 0.36 -4.78
CA ILE A 75 -16.31 -0.22 -3.43
C ILE A 75 -17.68 0.00 -2.80
N ASP A 76 -18.22 1.22 -2.86
CA ASP A 76 -19.55 1.54 -2.34
C ASP A 76 -20.64 0.70 -3.01
N ALA A 77 -20.57 0.55 -4.34
CA ALA A 77 -21.51 -0.27 -5.10
C ALA A 77 -21.43 -1.77 -4.76
N SER A 78 -20.27 -2.25 -4.30
CA SER A 78 -20.08 -3.65 -3.88
C SER A 78 -20.70 -3.98 -2.51
N GLY A 79 -21.01 -2.96 -1.70
CA GLY A 79 -21.46 -3.15 -0.32
C GLY A 79 -20.38 -3.65 0.64
N LEU A 80 -19.11 -3.65 0.21
CA LEU A 80 -17.95 -3.98 1.05
C LEU A 80 -17.40 -2.73 1.74
N GLU A 81 -16.75 -2.92 2.88
CA GLU A 81 -16.05 -1.86 3.61
C GLU A 81 -14.58 -1.81 3.17
N PHE A 82 -14.09 -0.61 2.90
CA PHE A 82 -12.66 -0.37 2.64
C PHE A 82 -11.85 -0.46 3.94
N VAL A 83 -10.83 -1.31 3.93
CA VAL A 83 -9.94 -1.49 5.10
C VAL A 83 -8.72 -0.59 5.00
N GLY A 84 -8.08 -0.54 3.82
CA GLY A 84 -6.85 0.21 3.61
C GLY A 84 -6.14 -0.20 2.32
N PHE A 85 -5.18 0.61 1.89
CA PHE A 85 -4.24 0.25 0.84
C PHE A 85 -3.10 -0.62 1.39
N SER A 86 -2.57 -1.55 0.61
CA SER A 86 -1.41 -2.37 0.99
C SER A 86 -0.17 -1.49 1.22
N ASN A 87 0.03 -0.51 0.34
CA ASN A 87 1.15 0.41 0.34
C ASN A 87 0.86 1.70 1.12
N SER A 88 0.42 1.57 2.38
CA SER A 88 -0.06 2.69 3.22
C SER A 88 0.86 3.92 3.24
N ARG A 89 2.19 3.74 3.22
CA ARG A 89 3.20 4.82 3.18
C ARG A 89 3.12 5.70 1.94
N TYR A 90 2.70 5.13 0.79
CA TYR A 90 2.48 5.93 -0.42
C TYR A 90 1.42 7.00 -0.19
N TRP A 91 0.42 6.66 0.63
CA TRP A 91 -0.72 7.48 0.98
C TRP A 91 -0.49 8.41 2.18
N ASP A 92 0.76 8.62 2.57
CA ASP A 92 1.13 9.63 3.55
C ASP A 92 1.29 11.01 2.88
N ILE A 93 0.45 11.96 3.27
CA ILE A 93 0.46 13.33 2.75
C ILE A 93 1.73 14.11 3.14
N GLU A 94 2.37 13.74 4.26
CA GLU A 94 3.60 14.39 4.72
C GLU A 94 4.74 14.26 3.70
N ARG A 95 4.77 13.15 2.95
CA ARG A 95 5.75 12.91 1.88
C ARG A 95 5.71 13.99 0.79
N LEU A 96 4.54 14.57 0.53
CA LEU A 96 4.32 15.51 -0.55
C LEU A 96 4.37 16.97 -0.09
N VAL A 97 3.69 17.28 1.03
CA VAL A 97 3.53 18.67 1.50
C VAL A 97 3.99 18.91 2.94
N GLY A 98 4.63 17.93 3.59
CA GLY A 98 5.05 17.99 5.00
C GLY A 98 6.02 19.14 5.33
N LYS A 99 6.74 19.67 4.34
CA LYS A 99 7.62 20.83 4.50
C LYS A 99 6.87 22.16 4.70
N ASN A 100 5.56 22.19 4.41
CA ASN A 100 4.74 23.40 4.53
C ASN A 100 3.65 23.19 5.58
N SER A 101 3.82 23.84 6.74
CA SER A 101 2.91 23.73 7.88
C SER A 101 1.49 24.22 7.57
N GLU A 102 1.33 25.24 6.72
CA GLU A 102 0.01 25.75 6.34
C GLU A 102 -0.75 24.73 5.47
N LEU A 103 -0.09 24.10 4.50
CA LEU A 103 -0.70 23.05 3.69
C LEU A 103 -1.05 21.81 4.52
N MET A 104 -0.17 21.43 5.46
CA MET A 104 -0.45 20.34 6.40
C MET A 104 -1.67 20.65 7.27
N GLU A 105 -1.81 21.87 7.76
CA GLU A 105 -2.99 22.26 8.56
C GLU A 105 -4.28 22.21 7.73
N ARG A 106 -4.23 22.61 6.46
CA ARG A 106 -5.37 22.47 5.54
C ARG A 106 -5.70 21.00 5.25
N ALA A 107 -4.70 20.13 5.19
CA ALA A 107 -4.90 18.70 4.92
C ALA A 107 -5.58 17.97 6.10
N LYS A 108 -5.32 18.37 7.35
CA LYS A 108 -5.94 17.76 8.55
C LYS A 108 -7.48 17.80 8.54
N GLY A 109 -8.07 18.81 7.89
CA GLY A 109 -9.53 18.94 7.78
C GLY A 109 -10.17 18.09 6.69
N LEU A 110 -9.39 17.34 5.89
CA LEU A 110 -9.91 16.53 4.80
C LEU A 110 -10.42 15.18 5.31
N SER A 111 -11.57 14.72 4.78
CA SER A 111 -11.96 13.32 4.88
C SER A 111 -10.92 12.41 4.24
N GLN A 112 -10.76 11.19 4.75
CA GLN A 112 -9.78 10.22 4.24
C GLN A 112 -9.84 10.02 2.71
N ARG A 113 -11.05 9.89 2.12
CA ARG A 113 -11.20 9.76 0.65
C ARG A 113 -10.71 10.98 -0.12
N ARG A 114 -10.91 12.19 0.40
CA ARG A 114 -10.37 13.43 -0.18
C ARG A 114 -8.86 13.52 -0.03
N LEU A 115 -8.31 12.99 1.07
CA LEU A 115 -6.87 12.92 1.27
C LEU A 115 -6.23 11.98 0.23
N TYR A 116 -6.78 10.79 0.02
CA TYR A 116 -6.33 9.88 -1.04
C TYR A 116 -6.40 10.52 -2.42
N ARG A 117 -7.50 11.21 -2.73
CA ARG A 117 -7.60 11.93 -4.01
C ARG A 117 -6.58 13.05 -4.14
N LEU A 118 -6.31 13.80 -3.07
CA LEU A 118 -5.29 14.84 -3.08
C LEU A 118 -3.90 14.24 -3.37
N ILE A 119 -3.56 13.15 -2.69
CA ILE A 119 -2.28 12.45 -2.87
C ILE A 119 -2.15 11.96 -4.31
N GLU A 120 -3.16 11.27 -4.85
CA GLU A 120 -3.17 10.78 -6.23
C GLU A 120 -2.98 11.90 -7.27
N VAL A 121 -3.58 13.07 -7.03
CA VAL A 121 -3.44 14.22 -7.96
C VAL A 121 -2.07 14.88 -7.86
N LEU A 122 -1.47 14.89 -6.66
CA LEU A 122 -0.14 15.47 -6.43
C LEU A 122 1.00 14.51 -6.80
N ASP A 123 0.75 13.20 -6.80
CA ASP A 123 1.70 12.15 -7.14
C ASP A 123 1.14 11.28 -8.30
N PRO A 124 1.43 11.66 -9.56
CA PRO A 124 0.91 10.97 -10.73
C PRO A 124 1.63 9.66 -11.07
N GLU A 125 2.53 9.18 -10.20
CA GLU A 125 3.35 7.98 -10.45
C GLU A 125 2.67 6.66 -10.04
N ILE A 126 1.52 6.71 -9.35
CA ILE A 126 0.74 5.50 -9.05
C ILE A 126 0.31 4.82 -10.36
N THR A 127 0.61 3.53 -10.48
CA THR A 127 0.29 2.75 -11.67
C THR A 127 -0.84 1.76 -11.47
N HIS A 128 -1.10 1.38 -10.22
CA HIS A 128 -2.15 0.43 -9.84
C HIS A 128 -2.55 0.66 -8.38
N TYR A 129 -3.73 0.17 -8.02
CA TYR A 129 -4.22 0.17 -6.64
C TYR A 129 -4.15 -1.23 -6.06
N GLU A 130 -3.59 -1.33 -4.87
CA GLU A 130 -3.63 -2.54 -4.07
C GLU A 130 -4.27 -2.22 -2.72
N PHE A 131 -5.37 -2.89 -2.41
CA PHE A 131 -6.16 -2.57 -1.23
C PHE A 131 -6.95 -3.76 -0.72
N PHE A 132 -7.39 -3.65 0.52
CA PHE A 132 -8.15 -4.66 1.22
C PHE A 132 -9.59 -4.20 1.42
N LEU A 133 -10.52 -5.11 1.14
CA LEU A 133 -11.94 -4.97 1.42
C LEU A 133 -12.38 -6.03 2.41
N THR A 134 -13.43 -5.73 3.17
CA THR A 134 -14.02 -6.67 4.13
C THR A 134 -15.54 -6.63 4.02
N ARG A 135 -16.19 -7.71 4.44
CA ARG A 135 -17.64 -7.72 4.63
C ARG A 135 -17.96 -6.97 5.93
N PRO A 136 -18.76 -5.88 5.88
CA PRO A 136 -19.07 -5.13 7.08
C PRO A 136 -19.96 -5.92 8.06
N PRO A 137 -19.85 -5.66 9.38
CA PRO A 137 -18.90 -4.75 10.01
C PRO A 137 -17.54 -5.41 10.29
N LEU A 138 -16.44 -4.72 10.02
CA LEU A 138 -15.14 -5.11 10.57
C LEU A 138 -15.03 -4.62 12.01
N ALA A 139 -14.95 -5.56 12.96
CA ALA A 139 -14.65 -5.23 14.34
C ALA A 139 -13.25 -4.62 14.42
N LYS A 140 -13.15 -3.37 14.88
CA LYS A 140 -11.89 -2.66 15.14
C LYS A 140 -11.79 -2.44 16.64
N VAL A 141 -10.68 -2.85 17.22
CA VAL A 141 -10.38 -2.52 18.62
C VAL A 141 -9.69 -1.17 18.63
N ASP A 142 -10.20 -0.27 19.47
CA ASP A 142 -9.55 1.01 19.71
C ASP A 142 -8.52 0.85 20.83
N TRP A 143 -7.25 0.91 20.45
CA TRP A 143 -6.12 0.84 21.38
C TRP A 143 -5.74 2.21 21.96
N SER A 144 -6.54 3.26 21.73
CA SER A 144 -6.26 4.61 22.27
C SER A 144 -6.42 4.68 23.78
N ASP A 145 -7.28 3.86 24.39
CA ASP A 145 -7.43 3.76 25.84
C ASP A 145 -6.32 2.91 26.47
N ASP A 146 -5.59 3.51 27.42
CA ASP A 146 -4.44 2.85 28.08
C ASP A 146 -4.86 1.58 28.84
N ASN A 147 -6.05 1.54 29.45
CA ASN A 147 -6.48 0.36 30.19
C ASN A 147 -6.74 -0.82 29.25
N THR A 148 -7.40 -0.56 28.13
CA THR A 148 -7.65 -1.53 27.06
C THR A 148 -6.33 -2.03 26.48
N LEU A 149 -5.39 -1.12 26.23
CA LEU A 149 -4.06 -1.46 25.74
C LEU A 149 -3.28 -2.35 26.73
N LEU A 150 -3.27 -1.98 28.01
CA LEU A 150 -2.56 -2.74 29.05
C LEU A 150 -3.15 -4.14 29.27
N ALA A 151 -4.44 -4.33 29.03
CA ALA A 151 -5.12 -5.62 29.13
C ALA A 151 -4.94 -6.54 27.90
N ALA A 152 -4.36 -6.04 26.81
CA ALA A 152 -4.16 -6.83 25.59
C ALA A 152 -3.01 -7.83 25.73
N ILE A 153 -3.09 -8.94 25.01
CA ILE A 153 -2.01 -9.93 24.89
C ILE A 153 -1.21 -9.60 23.63
N PRO A 154 0.08 -9.25 23.76
CA PRO A 154 0.93 -8.98 22.61
C PRO A 154 1.55 -10.26 22.06
N GLU A 155 1.61 -10.34 20.74
CA GLU A 155 2.39 -11.34 19.99
C GLU A 155 3.37 -10.64 19.05
N LEU A 156 4.50 -11.29 18.76
CA LEU A 156 5.42 -10.79 17.73
C LEU A 156 4.74 -10.85 16.36
N SER A 157 4.97 -9.81 15.56
CA SER A 157 4.46 -9.79 14.19
C SER A 157 5.06 -10.93 13.36
N PRO A 158 4.24 -11.81 12.74
CA PRO A 158 4.73 -12.93 11.95
C PRO A 158 5.41 -12.48 10.64
N CYS A 159 5.22 -11.21 10.25
CA CYS A 159 5.83 -10.62 9.08
C CYS A 159 7.21 -9.99 9.36
N MET A 160 7.67 -10.03 10.61
CA MET A 160 9.00 -9.56 10.99
C MET A 160 10.08 -10.57 10.59
N ASN A 161 11.13 -10.11 9.90
CA ASN A 161 12.22 -10.97 9.45
C ASN A 161 13.54 -10.63 10.16
N GLY A 162 14.32 -11.66 10.50
CA GLY A 162 15.62 -11.52 11.17
C GLY A 162 15.58 -11.50 12.70
N TRP A 163 14.40 -11.73 13.31
CA TRP A 163 14.29 -11.96 14.75
C TRP A 163 14.92 -13.31 15.16
N PRO A 164 15.62 -13.42 16.31
CA PRO A 164 15.95 -12.37 17.27
C PRO A 164 17.22 -11.58 16.91
N SER A 165 17.08 -10.27 16.68
CA SER A 165 18.16 -9.33 16.41
C SER A 165 17.70 -7.91 16.75
N LYS A 166 18.63 -6.98 17.03
CA LYS A 166 18.33 -5.55 17.15
C LYS A 166 18.20 -4.84 15.80
N SER A 167 18.69 -5.47 14.74
CA SER A 167 18.54 -5.02 13.36
C SER A 167 17.71 -6.06 12.62
N ILE A 168 16.47 -5.69 12.32
CA ILE A 168 15.46 -6.56 11.71
C ILE A 168 14.85 -5.90 10.47
N PHE A 169 14.09 -6.66 9.71
CA PHE A 169 13.22 -6.13 8.67
C PHE A 169 11.77 -6.15 9.14
N ASP A 170 11.08 -5.02 8.98
CA ASP A 170 9.63 -4.92 9.21
C ASP A 170 8.82 -5.60 8.09
N TYR A 171 7.49 -5.52 8.18
CA TYR A 171 6.58 -6.11 7.19
C TYR A 171 6.71 -5.52 5.77
N ASP A 172 7.30 -4.32 5.64
CA ASP A 172 7.60 -3.64 4.37
C ASP A 172 9.08 -3.84 3.93
N TYR A 173 9.78 -4.82 4.53
CA TYR A 173 11.20 -5.09 4.32
C TYR A 173 12.12 -3.88 4.58
N GLN A 174 11.72 -2.95 5.45
CA GLN A 174 12.57 -1.84 5.86
C GLN A 174 13.41 -2.23 7.07
N VAL A 175 14.65 -1.73 7.10
CA VAL A 175 15.55 -1.95 8.24
C VAL A 175 15.01 -1.17 9.43
N VAL A 176 14.72 -1.88 10.52
CA VAL A 176 14.37 -1.31 11.81
C VAL A 176 15.52 -1.58 12.79
N GLN A 177 15.95 -0.53 13.47
CA GLN A 177 16.90 -0.60 14.57
C GLN A 177 16.12 -0.50 15.89
N LEU A 178 16.17 -1.55 16.68
CA LEU A 178 15.55 -1.62 18.00
C LEU A 178 16.50 -1.04 19.05
N SER A 179 15.96 -0.19 19.89
CA SER A 179 16.62 0.19 21.15
C SER A 179 16.69 -1.02 22.10
N GLU A 180 17.54 -0.91 23.14
CA GLU A 180 17.66 -1.94 24.17
C GLU A 180 16.31 -2.25 24.84
N ILE A 181 15.53 -1.22 25.14
CA ILE A 181 14.22 -1.35 25.81
C ILE A 181 13.16 -1.99 24.90
N GLU A 182 13.13 -1.62 23.62
CA GLU A 182 12.23 -2.24 22.64
C GLU A 182 12.60 -3.71 22.41
N PHE A 183 13.90 -4.00 22.28
CA PHE A 183 14.37 -5.37 22.13
C PHE A 183 14.01 -6.24 23.34
N ALA A 184 14.22 -5.74 24.56
CA ALA A 184 13.83 -6.45 25.78
C ALA A 184 12.31 -6.71 25.86
N PHE A 185 11.49 -5.75 25.45
CA PHE A 185 10.04 -5.92 25.41
C PHE A 185 9.61 -6.98 24.37
N LEU A 186 10.17 -6.93 23.15
CA LEU A 186 9.90 -7.92 22.11
C LEU A 186 10.36 -9.32 22.52
N GLN A 187 11.47 -9.45 23.25
CA GLN A 187 11.89 -10.72 23.85
C GLN A 187 10.89 -11.27 24.87
N ALA A 188 10.22 -10.40 25.63
CA ALA A 188 9.16 -10.82 26.55
C ALA A 188 7.85 -11.21 25.83
N CYS A 189 7.65 -10.75 24.59
CA CYS A 189 6.53 -11.15 23.73
C CYS A 189 6.80 -12.46 22.98
N ASP A 190 8.07 -12.84 22.79
CA ASP A 190 8.46 -14.04 22.04
C ASP A 190 7.99 -15.32 22.76
N GLY A 191 7.11 -16.08 22.11
CA GLY A 191 6.46 -17.26 22.70
C GLY A 191 5.46 -16.93 23.83
N ASN A 192 5.05 -15.67 23.98
CA ASN A 192 4.00 -15.31 24.92
C ASN A 192 2.62 -15.71 24.38
N GLU A 193 1.84 -16.44 25.18
CA GLU A 193 0.48 -16.86 24.82
C GLU A 193 -0.60 -16.22 25.70
N THR A 194 -0.24 -15.71 26.89
CA THR A 194 -1.23 -15.36 27.93
C THR A 194 -0.92 -14.08 28.70
N ALA A 195 0.35 -13.66 28.81
CA ALA A 195 0.68 -12.48 29.58
C ALA A 195 0.20 -11.23 28.86
N THR A 196 -0.46 -10.35 29.59
CA THR A 196 -0.90 -9.05 29.10
C THR A 196 0.27 -8.08 29.00
N ILE A 197 0.09 -7.01 28.24
CA ILE A 197 1.06 -5.89 28.17
C ILE A 197 1.37 -5.39 29.59
N GLY A 198 0.35 -5.18 30.42
CA GLY A 198 0.53 -4.68 31.79
C GLY A 198 1.40 -5.58 32.66
N GLU A 199 1.31 -6.90 32.50
CA GLU A 199 2.16 -7.86 33.22
C GLU A 199 3.60 -7.88 32.68
N ILE A 200 3.79 -7.74 31.36
CA ILE A 200 5.12 -7.67 30.74
C ILE A 200 5.83 -6.38 31.16
N LEU A 201 5.13 -5.25 31.20
CA LEU A 201 5.68 -3.95 31.61
C LEU A 201 6.11 -3.88 33.07
N GLN A 202 5.68 -4.82 33.93
CA GLN A 202 6.23 -4.94 35.29
C GLN A 202 7.67 -5.47 35.32
N ARG A 203 8.12 -6.09 34.22
CA ARG A 203 9.44 -6.75 34.10
C ARG A 203 10.36 -6.01 33.13
N VAL A 204 9.81 -5.17 32.25
CA VAL A 204 10.53 -4.42 31.22
C VAL A 204 10.13 -2.95 31.30
N GLU A 205 11.12 -2.06 31.36
CA GLU A 205 10.93 -0.61 31.39
C GLU A 205 10.69 -0.05 29.98
N LEU A 206 9.50 -0.27 29.42
CA LEU A 206 9.03 0.35 28.18
C LEU A 206 7.89 1.33 28.49
N GLY A 207 7.95 2.55 27.96
CA GLY A 207 6.87 3.52 28.07
C GLY A 207 5.69 3.23 27.13
N ILE A 208 4.53 3.82 27.43
CA ILE A 208 3.31 3.67 26.63
C ILE A 208 3.49 4.25 25.21
N GLU A 209 4.24 5.35 25.06
CA GLU A 209 4.49 5.95 23.74
C GLU A 209 5.38 5.05 22.86
N GLU A 210 6.41 4.44 23.44
CA GLU A 210 7.25 3.46 22.75
C GLU A 210 6.45 2.20 22.38
N LEU A 211 5.56 1.74 23.26
CA LEU A 211 4.63 0.64 22.95
C LEU A 211 3.72 0.99 21.77
N ARG A 212 3.12 2.18 21.77
CA ARG A 212 2.30 2.67 20.65
C ARG A 212 3.12 2.77 19.36
N SER A 213 4.39 3.13 19.45
CA SER A 213 5.33 3.11 18.32
C SER A 213 5.61 1.69 17.80
N LEU A 214 5.75 0.68 18.67
CA LEU A 214 5.88 -0.74 18.26
C LEU A 214 4.63 -1.22 17.50
N ILE A 215 3.43 -0.86 17.98
CA ILE A 215 2.15 -1.20 17.33
C ILE A 215 2.03 -0.49 15.98
N LYS A 216 2.35 0.81 15.93
CA LYS A 216 2.30 1.61 14.70
C LYS A 216 3.24 1.08 13.61
N ARG A 217 4.41 0.58 14.01
CA ARG A 217 5.38 -0.10 13.12
C ARG A 217 5.03 -1.56 12.84
N GLN A 218 3.93 -2.07 13.39
CA GLN A 218 3.47 -3.45 13.28
C GLN A 218 4.55 -4.48 13.65
N LEU A 219 5.33 -4.20 14.69
CA LEU A 219 6.31 -5.15 15.23
C LEU A 219 5.68 -6.12 16.24
N ILE A 220 4.53 -5.72 16.80
CA ILE A 220 3.66 -6.58 17.59
C ILE A 220 2.24 -6.50 17.05
N LEU A 221 1.49 -7.59 17.23
CA LEU A 221 0.05 -7.63 17.07
C LEU A 221 -0.59 -7.79 18.46
N LEU A 222 -1.82 -7.33 18.59
CA LEU A 222 -2.56 -7.33 19.85
C LEU A 222 -3.83 -8.15 19.70
N THR A 223 -4.09 -9.00 20.68
CA THR A 223 -5.37 -9.66 20.86
C THR A 223 -6.02 -9.18 22.15
N THR A 224 -7.35 -9.13 22.17
CA THR A 224 -8.09 -8.90 23.40
C THR A 224 -7.93 -10.12 24.29
N GLY A 225 -7.48 -9.93 25.53
CA GLY A 225 -7.42 -10.97 26.55
C GLY A 225 -8.80 -11.44 27.02
#